data_AF-A0A3D0YWE7-F1
#
_entry.id   AF-A0A3D0YWE7-F1
#
_cell.length_a   1.000
_cell.length_b   1.000
_cell.length_c   1.000
_cell.angle_alpha   90.00
_cell.angle_beta   90.00
_cell.angle_gamma   90.00
#
_symmetry.space_group_name_H-M   'P 1'
#
loop_
_entity.id
_entity.type
_entity.pdbx_description
1 polymer ?
#
loop_
_entity_poly.entity_id
_entity_poly.type
_entity_poly.pdbx_seq_one_letter_code
_entity_poly.pdbx_strand_id
1 'polypeptide(L)'
;MAFEPLVAKWFPATELGIECHREHSTGRHPPLHRLHVWWARRPLVLCAAAVLASLLPADAGGEFPSTAAYHAWFLRLVGMAGDPVAARASIFAAAGRRLPVNPFGYPRAYTHVPPDEDLAILHRLLAGSWQSEKLHVLDPMAGGGS
;
A
#
# COMPACT_ATOMS: atom_id res chain seq x y z
N MET A 1 -0.95 -24.51 13.61
CA MET A 1 -1.60 -24.35 12.29
C MET A 1 -0.55 -23.85 11.32
N ALA A 2 -0.62 -24.26 10.05
CA ALA A 2 0.28 -23.73 9.02
C ALA A 2 0.02 -22.22 8.85
N PHE A 3 1.07 -21.45 8.58
CA PHE A 3 0.96 -20.02 8.26
C PHE A 3 0.09 -19.84 7.01
N GLU A 4 -0.95 -19.03 7.11
CA GLU A 4 -1.78 -18.59 5.98
C GLU A 4 -1.54 -17.10 5.75
N PRO A 5 -1.01 -16.69 4.58
CA PRO A 5 -0.69 -15.30 4.32
C PRO A 5 -1.95 -14.48 4.06
N LEU A 6 -1.94 -13.21 4.47
CA LEU A 6 -3.07 -12.28 4.30
C LEU A 6 -3.54 -12.23 2.84
N VAL A 7 -2.61 -12.18 1.87
CA VAL A 7 -2.92 -12.13 0.43
C VAL A 7 -3.79 -13.32 -0.05
N ALA A 8 -3.72 -14.47 0.62
CA ALA A 8 -4.53 -15.64 0.27
C ALA A 8 -6.00 -15.50 0.72
N LYS A 9 -6.27 -14.68 1.75
CA LYS A 9 -7.62 -14.42 2.27
C LYS A 9 -8.21 -13.10 1.79
N TRP A 10 -7.39 -12.06 1.72
CA TRP A 10 -7.82 -10.71 1.40
C TRP A 10 -6.68 -9.89 0.80
N PHE A 11 -7.00 -9.17 -0.27
CA PHE A 11 -6.09 -8.20 -0.89
C PHE A 11 -6.91 -7.02 -1.45
N PRO A 12 -6.59 -5.76 -1.09
CA PRO A 12 -7.38 -4.58 -1.48
C PRO A 12 -7.08 -4.15 -2.92
N ALA A 13 -7.40 -5.01 -3.89
CA ALA A 13 -7.02 -4.82 -5.29
C ALA A 13 -7.64 -3.55 -5.90
N THR A 14 -8.85 -3.18 -5.49
CA THR A 14 -9.56 -2.00 -5.99
C THR A 14 -8.89 -0.72 -5.53
N GLU A 15 -8.63 -0.61 -4.22
CA GLU A 15 -7.96 0.51 -3.57
C GLU A 15 -6.56 0.69 -4.14
N LEU A 16 -5.80 -0.40 -4.21
CA LEU A 16 -4.45 -0.42 -4.78
C LEU A 16 -4.44 -0.04 -6.26
N GLY A 17 -5.43 -0.48 -7.05
CA GLY A 17 -5.54 -0.11 -8.45
C GLY A 17 -5.78 1.39 -8.65
N ILE A 18 -6.61 1.99 -7.78
CA ILE A 18 -6.84 3.44 -7.78
C ILE A 18 -5.56 4.19 -7.41
N GLU A 19 -4.83 3.72 -6.38
CA GLU A 19 -3.58 4.34 -5.97
C GLU A 19 -2.47 4.16 -7.02
N CYS A 20 -2.36 3.00 -7.67
CA CYS A 20 -1.44 2.80 -8.80
C CYS A 20 -1.71 3.80 -9.94
N HIS A 21 -2.98 4.07 -10.24
CA HIS A 21 -3.34 5.07 -11.24
C HIS A 21 -2.98 6.49 -10.79
N ARG A 22 -3.08 6.77 -9.49
CA ARG A 22 -2.60 8.02 -8.89
C ARG A 22 -1.08 8.16 -9.01
N GLU A 23 -0.33 7.08 -8.76
CA GLU A 23 1.13 7.04 -8.91
C GLU A 23 1.57 7.22 -10.36
N HIS A 24 0.75 6.76 -11.31
CA HIS A 24 0.91 6.97 -12.74
C HIS A 24 0.68 8.44 -13.14
N SER A 25 1.56 9.34 -12.68
CA SER A 25 1.52 10.75 -13.06
C SER A 25 2.20 10.98 -14.40
N THR A 26 1.42 11.50 -15.36
CA THR A 26 1.88 11.76 -16.71
C THR A 26 2.91 12.89 -16.84
N GLY A 27 2.94 13.81 -15.87
CA GLY A 27 3.93 14.91 -15.82
C GLY A 27 5.34 14.50 -15.39
N ARG A 28 5.54 13.24 -14.96
CA ARG A 28 6.86 12.69 -14.57
C ARG A 28 7.34 11.58 -15.51
N HIS A 29 6.72 11.44 -16.67
CA HIS A 29 7.14 10.48 -17.69
C HIS A 29 8.59 10.68 -18.11
N PRO A 30 9.25 9.61 -18.62
CA PRO A 30 10.55 9.72 -19.26
C PRO A 30 10.64 10.96 -20.14
N PRO A 31 11.59 11.87 -19.91
CA PRO A 31 11.90 12.86 -20.92
C PRO A 31 12.46 12.10 -22.13
N LEU A 32 11.95 12.41 -23.32
CA LEU A 32 12.31 11.71 -24.56
C LEU A 32 13.82 11.76 -24.89
N HIS A 33 14.57 12.67 -24.27
CA HIS A 33 15.96 12.98 -24.56
C HIS A 33 16.95 12.66 -23.42
N ARG A 34 16.56 11.86 -22.41
CA ARG A 34 17.48 11.36 -21.37
C ARG A 34 17.07 9.98 -20.88
N LEU A 35 18.05 9.16 -20.49
CA LEU A 35 17.83 7.87 -19.85
C LEU A 35 16.95 8.07 -18.62
N HIS A 36 15.69 7.68 -18.76
CA HIS A 36 14.76 7.69 -17.65
C HIS A 36 14.94 6.42 -16.84
N VAL A 37 14.90 6.56 -15.53
CA VAL A 37 15.02 5.45 -14.58
C VAL A 37 13.70 4.66 -14.54
N TRP A 38 13.16 4.27 -15.69
CA TRP A 38 11.82 3.67 -15.82
C TRP A 38 11.73 2.30 -15.13
N TRP A 39 12.85 1.57 -15.02
CA TRP A 39 12.97 0.38 -14.18
C TRP A 39 12.82 0.69 -12.68
N ALA A 40 13.04 1.93 -12.26
CA ALA A 40 12.82 2.40 -10.89
C ALA A 40 11.39 2.94 -10.63
N ARG A 41 10.43 2.80 -11.57
CA ARG A 41 9.05 3.30 -11.40
C ARG A 41 7.97 2.24 -11.64
N ARG A 42 8.12 1.07 -11.01
CA ARG A 42 6.99 0.16 -10.78
C ARG A 42 6.00 0.83 -9.79
N PRO A 43 4.69 0.49 -9.80
CA PRO A 43 3.77 1.02 -8.81
C PRO A 43 4.24 0.59 -7.42
N LEU A 44 4.75 1.55 -6.66
CA LEU A 44 5.47 1.29 -5.43
C LEU A 44 4.50 0.74 -4.38
N VAL A 45 3.29 1.30 -4.33
CA VAL A 45 2.25 0.84 -3.41
C VAL A 45 1.80 -0.59 -3.65
N LEU A 46 1.66 -1.04 -4.91
CA LEU A 46 1.20 -2.40 -5.21
C LEU A 46 2.27 -3.43 -4.86
N CYS A 47 3.53 -3.16 -5.20
CA CYS A 47 4.64 -4.03 -4.88
C CYS A 47 4.82 -4.15 -3.36
N ALA A 48 4.84 -3.02 -2.64
CA ALA A 48 4.90 -3.00 -1.18
C ALA A 48 3.73 -3.76 -0.54
N ALA A 49 2.50 -3.52 -1.00
CA ALA A 49 1.32 -4.21 -0.48
C ALA A 49 1.36 -5.71 -0.77
N ALA A 50 1.79 -6.13 -1.95
CA ALA A 50 1.89 -7.55 -2.29
C ALA A 50 2.93 -8.27 -1.42
N VAL A 51 4.09 -7.64 -1.19
CA VAL A 51 5.13 -8.16 -0.31
C VAL A 51 4.61 -8.26 1.14
N LEU A 52 4.07 -7.17 1.68
CA LEU A 52 3.56 -7.15 3.06
C LEU A 52 2.42 -8.14 3.25
N ALA A 53 1.45 -8.21 2.34
CA ALA A 53 0.34 -9.16 2.43
C ALA A 53 0.77 -10.63 2.27
N SER A 54 1.93 -10.88 1.64
CA SER A 54 2.51 -12.23 1.57
C SER A 54 3.23 -12.63 2.87
N LEU A 55 3.68 -11.67 3.66
CA LEU A 55 4.42 -11.89 4.90
C LEU A 55 3.53 -11.86 6.15
N LEU A 56 2.49 -11.03 6.12
CA LEU A 56 1.55 -10.86 7.22
C LEU A 56 0.58 -12.05 7.31
N PRO A 57 0.19 -12.46 8.53
CA PRO A 57 -0.78 -13.54 8.70
C PRO A 57 -2.19 -13.07 8.32
N ALA A 58 -3.02 -13.98 7.83
CA ALA A 58 -4.43 -13.73 7.56
C ALA A 58 -5.24 -13.43 8.83
N ASP A 59 -4.83 -14.01 9.96
CA ASP A 59 -5.38 -13.73 11.29
C ASP A 59 -4.31 -13.03 12.14
N ALA A 60 -4.61 -11.83 12.63
CA ALA A 60 -3.72 -11.03 13.45
C ALA A 60 -3.72 -11.43 14.94
N GLY A 61 -4.38 -12.53 15.32
CA GLY A 61 -4.24 -13.14 16.65
C GLY A 61 -4.76 -12.25 17.79
N GLY A 62 -5.75 -11.40 17.52
CA GLY A 62 -6.32 -10.48 18.50
C GLY A 62 -5.58 -9.14 18.66
N GLU A 63 -4.53 -8.88 17.88
CA GLU A 63 -3.83 -7.57 17.87
C GLU A 63 -4.77 -6.40 17.48
N PHE A 64 -5.84 -6.71 16.75
CA PHE A 64 -6.85 -5.74 16.33
C PHE A 64 -8.24 -6.12 16.85
N PRO A 65 -9.10 -5.12 17.14
CA PRO A 65 -10.46 -5.36 17.63
C PRO A 65 -11.37 -6.04 16.60
N SER A 66 -11.01 -6.03 15.31
CA SER A 66 -11.73 -6.74 14.24
C SER A 66 -10.86 -6.91 13.00
N THR A 67 -11.27 -7.81 12.10
CA THR A 67 -10.66 -7.97 10.76
C THR A 67 -10.70 -6.66 9.96
N ALA A 68 -11.78 -5.88 10.07
CA ALA A 68 -11.87 -4.58 9.39
C ALA A 68 -10.84 -3.57 9.92
N ALA A 69 -10.58 -3.57 11.24
CA ALA A 69 -9.54 -2.73 11.83
C ALA A 69 -8.13 -3.16 11.37
N TYR A 70 -7.88 -4.46 11.24
CA TYR A 70 -6.64 -4.98 10.67
C TYR A 70 -6.45 -4.56 9.21
N HIS A 71 -7.49 -4.68 8.39
CA HIS A 71 -7.46 -4.24 6.99
C HIS A 71 -7.25 -2.72 6.87
N ALA A 72 -7.90 -1.92 7.71
CA ALA A 72 -7.70 -0.47 7.76
C ALA A 72 -6.27 -0.09 8.18
N TRP A 73 -5.71 -0.80 9.16
CA TRP A 73 -4.31 -0.66 9.54
C TRP A 73 -3.37 -1.02 8.38
N PHE A 74 -3.63 -2.13 7.67
CA PHE A 74 -2.84 -2.51 6.51
C PHE A 74 -2.84 -1.45 5.41
N LEU A 75 -4.02 -0.88 5.09
CA LEU A 75 -4.13 0.20 4.11
C LEU A 75 -3.34 1.45 4.55
N ARG A 76 -3.43 1.81 5.84
CA ARG A 76 -2.65 2.91 6.40
C ARG A 76 -1.15 2.64 6.35
N LEU A 77 -0.71 1.42 6.68
CA LEU A 77 0.69 0.98 6.63
C LEU A 77 1.28 1.17 5.22
N VAL A 78 0.50 0.92 4.16
CA VAL A 78 0.95 1.15 2.77
C VAL A 78 0.67 2.58 2.27
N GLY A 79 0.33 3.52 3.15
CA GLY A 79 0.16 4.95 2.83
C GLY A 79 -1.23 5.35 2.31
N MET A 80 -2.23 4.50 2.42
CA MET A 80 -3.63 4.77 2.03
C MET A 80 -4.51 5.04 3.26
N ALA A 81 -4.36 6.22 3.86
CA ALA A 81 -5.06 6.59 5.11
C ALA A 81 -6.52 7.06 4.94
N GLY A 82 -7.08 6.99 3.73
CA GLY A 82 -8.46 7.42 3.43
C GLY A 82 -9.19 6.42 2.55
N ASP A 83 -10.31 6.84 1.95
CA ASP A 83 -11.12 5.98 1.07
C ASP A 83 -10.86 6.31 -0.41
N PRO A 84 -9.96 5.58 -1.10
CA PRO A 84 -9.70 5.82 -2.53
C PRO A 84 -10.91 5.51 -3.41
N VAL A 85 -11.82 4.61 -3.00
CA VAL A 85 -13.00 4.23 -3.78
C VAL A 85 -14.01 5.38 -3.77
N ALA A 86 -14.35 5.91 -2.59
CA ALA A 86 -15.20 7.10 -2.47
C ALA A 86 -14.57 8.32 -3.16
N ALA A 87 -13.25 8.50 -3.01
CA ALA A 87 -12.54 9.57 -3.70
C ALA A 87 -12.66 9.44 -5.22
N ARG A 88 -12.47 8.24 -5.77
CA ARG A 88 -12.61 7.98 -7.22
C ARG A 88 -14.05 8.19 -7.70
N ALA A 89 -15.04 7.76 -6.93
CA ALA A 89 -16.45 7.98 -7.22
C ALA A 89 -16.79 9.48 -7.27
N SER A 90 -16.26 10.28 -6.34
CA SER A 90 -16.47 11.73 -6.31
C SER A 90 -15.88 12.43 -7.55
N ILE A 91 -14.70 11.98 -8.02
CA ILE A 91 -14.06 12.51 -9.25
C ILE A 91 -14.92 12.20 -10.47
N PHE A 92 -15.44 10.98 -10.58
CA PHE A 92 -16.33 10.61 -11.69
C PHE A 92 -17.64 11.43 -11.65
N ALA A 93 -18.25 11.58 -10.47
CA ALA A 93 -19.47 12.37 -10.29
C ALA A 93 -19.27 13.87 -10.59
N ALA A 94 -18.05 14.39 -10.42
CA ALA A 94 -17.74 15.78 -10.76
C ALA A 94 -17.85 16.05 -12.27
N ALA A 95 -17.78 15.03 -13.12
CA ALA A 95 -17.94 15.11 -14.57
C ALA A 95 -17.06 16.19 -15.23
N GLY A 96 -15.76 16.20 -14.87
CA GLY A 96 -14.78 17.17 -15.39
C GLY A 96 -14.72 18.50 -14.62
N ARG A 97 -15.62 18.73 -13.66
CA ARG A 97 -15.51 19.89 -12.75
C ARG A 97 -14.39 19.65 -11.73
N ARG A 98 -13.64 20.72 -11.44
CA ARG A 98 -12.61 20.69 -10.40
C ARG A 98 -13.28 20.65 -9.02
N LEU A 99 -12.93 19.64 -8.22
CA LEU A 99 -13.33 19.56 -6.83
C LEU A 99 -12.56 20.59 -5.99
N PRO A 100 -13.19 21.20 -4.96
CA PRO A 100 -12.57 22.26 -4.16
C PRO A 100 -11.44 21.76 -3.26
N VAL A 101 -11.47 20.48 -2.90
CA VAL A 101 -10.48 19.82 -2.03
C VAL A 101 -9.96 18.55 -2.70
N ASN A 102 -8.78 18.07 -2.29
CA ASN A 102 -8.27 16.78 -2.72
C ASN A 102 -9.22 15.68 -2.21
N PRO A 103 -9.94 14.96 -3.09
CA PRO A 103 -10.96 13.99 -2.68
C PRO A 103 -10.39 12.80 -1.93
N PHE A 104 -9.10 12.50 -2.09
CA PHE A 104 -8.45 11.40 -1.40
C PHE A 104 -8.17 11.70 0.07
N GLY A 105 -7.99 12.96 0.46
CA GLY A 105 -7.70 13.31 1.85
C GLY A 105 -6.30 12.94 2.38
N TYR A 106 -5.48 12.23 1.60
CA TYR A 106 -4.09 11.88 1.94
C TYR A 106 -3.11 12.13 0.76
N PRO A 107 -1.79 12.22 1.04
CA PRO A 107 -0.72 12.27 0.04
C PRO A 107 -0.72 11.05 -0.90
N ARG A 108 0.27 10.94 -1.79
CA ARG A 108 0.45 9.72 -2.59
C ARG A 108 1.10 8.64 -1.71
N ALA A 109 0.67 7.40 -1.84
CA ALA A 109 1.15 6.29 -1.01
C ALA A 109 2.67 6.15 -0.99
N TYR A 110 3.36 6.23 -2.14
CA TYR A 110 4.83 6.15 -2.20
C TYR A 110 5.61 7.23 -1.44
N THR A 111 4.94 8.29 -0.94
CA THR A 111 5.59 9.32 -0.11
C THR A 111 5.43 9.06 1.39
N HIS A 112 4.67 8.02 1.75
CA HIS A 112 4.38 7.68 3.13
C HIS A 112 5.55 6.89 3.73
N VAL A 113 5.98 7.35 4.91
CA VAL A 113 6.83 6.56 5.81
C VAL A 113 5.92 6.12 6.97
N PRO A 114 5.77 4.81 7.21
CA PRO A 114 4.97 4.32 8.33
C PRO A 114 5.49 4.87 9.67
N PRO A 115 4.60 5.28 10.57
CA PRO A 115 5.01 5.72 11.91
C PRO A 115 5.52 4.54 12.74
N ASP A 116 6.34 4.82 13.75
CA ASP A 116 6.95 3.80 14.63
C ASP A 116 5.92 2.87 15.28
N GLU A 117 4.72 3.37 15.58
CA GLU A 117 3.61 2.56 16.10
C GLU A 117 3.21 1.42 15.15
N ASP A 118 3.12 1.70 13.85
CA ASP A 118 2.71 0.73 12.84
C ASP A 118 3.85 -0.24 12.56
N LEU A 119 5.09 0.25 12.54
CA LEU A 119 6.27 -0.60 12.41
C LEU A 119 6.39 -1.56 13.60
N ALA A 120 6.11 -1.10 14.83
CA ALA A 120 6.12 -1.95 16.01
C ALA A 120 5.06 -3.06 15.93
N ILE A 121 3.86 -2.76 15.45
CA ILE A 121 2.82 -3.76 15.20
C ILE A 121 3.26 -4.75 14.11
N LEU A 122 3.78 -4.25 12.99
CA LEU A 122 4.31 -5.08 11.89
C LEU A 122 5.36 -6.06 12.40
N HIS A 123 6.35 -5.57 13.15
CA HIS A 123 7.39 -6.42 13.72
C HIS A 123 6.84 -7.50 14.66
N ARG A 124 5.89 -7.16 15.54
CA ARG A 124 5.24 -8.16 16.41
C ARG A 124 4.52 -9.25 15.62
N LEU A 125 3.72 -8.86 14.62
CA LEU A 125 2.99 -9.81 13.78
C LEU A 125 3.94 -10.74 13.00
N LEU A 126 5.02 -10.19 12.44
CA LEU A 126 6.00 -10.97 11.71
C LEU A 126 6.80 -11.91 12.62
N ALA A 127 7.25 -11.43 13.78
CA ALA A 127 7.96 -12.24 14.76
C ALA A 127 7.10 -13.42 15.25
N GLY A 128 5.82 -13.18 15.52
CA GLY A 128 4.87 -14.23 15.89
C GLY A 128 4.60 -15.24 14.76
N SER A 129 4.44 -14.75 13.52
CA SER A 129 4.09 -15.60 12.37
C SER A 129 5.25 -16.47 11.89
N TRP A 130 6.46 -15.91 11.87
CA TRP A 130 7.66 -16.57 11.34
C TRP A 130 8.60 -17.12 12.41
N GLN A 131 8.27 -16.91 13.70
CA GLN A 131 9.07 -17.31 14.85
C GLN A 131 10.54 -16.82 14.75
N SER A 132 10.71 -15.64 14.16
CA SER A 132 12.02 -15.03 13.91
C SER A 132 11.92 -13.51 13.98
N GLU A 133 12.87 -12.91 14.70
CA GLU A 133 13.06 -11.45 14.75
C GLU A 133 13.72 -10.89 13.48
N LYS A 134 14.29 -11.77 12.63
CA LYS A 134 15.00 -11.39 11.40
C LYS A 134 14.36 -12.06 10.20
N LEU A 135 13.62 -11.26 9.42
CA LEU A 135 13.22 -11.61 8.06
C LEU A 135 14.07 -10.85 7.05
N HIS A 136 14.53 -11.56 6.03
CA HIS A 136 15.13 -10.95 4.85
C HIS A 136 14.12 -11.01 3.71
N VAL A 137 13.87 -9.85 3.10
CA VAL A 137 12.88 -9.70 2.03
C VAL A 137 13.59 -9.11 0.81
N LEU A 138 13.34 -9.68 -0.36
CA LEU A 138 13.82 -9.19 -1.64
C LEU A 138 12.62 -8.78 -2.48
N ASP A 139 12.48 -7.48 -2.77
CA ASP A 139 11.51 -6.98 -3.74
C ASP A 139 12.24 -6.55 -5.03
N PRO A 140 12.25 -7.39 -6.08
CA PRO A 140 12.88 -7.05 -7.36
C PRO A 140 12.09 -5.98 -8.14
N MET A 141 10.94 -5.53 -7.60
CA MET A 141 10.06 -4.54 -8.18
C MET A 141 9.94 -3.27 -7.33
N ALA A 142 10.79 -3.09 -6.30
CA ALA A 142 10.76 -1.94 -5.38
C ALA A 142 11.03 -0.57 -6.02
N GLY A 143 11.28 -0.53 -7.34
CA GLY A 143 11.47 0.71 -8.08
C GLY A 143 12.66 1.53 -7.54
N GLY A 144 12.37 2.73 -7.02
CA GLY A 144 13.36 3.65 -6.45
C GLY A 144 13.85 3.26 -5.05
N GLY A 145 13.28 2.21 -4.45
CA GLY A 145 13.65 1.71 -3.12
C GLY A 145 13.25 2.65 -1.96
N SER A 146 12.32 3.58 -2.21
CA SER A 146 11.74 4.48 -1.21
C SER A 146 10.77 3.76 -0.28
#